data_AF-A0A1C3X332-F1
#
_entry.id   AF-A0A1C3X332-F1
#
_cell.length_a   1.000
_cell.length_b   1.000
_cell.length_c   1.000
_cell.angle_alpha   90.00
_cell.angle_beta   90.00
_cell.angle_gamma   90.00
#
_symmetry.space_group_name_H-M   'P 1'
#
loop_
_entity.id
_entity.type
_entity.pdbx_description
1 polymer ?
#
loop_
_entity_poly.entity_id
_entity_poly.type
_entity_poly.pdbx_seq_one_letter_code
_entity_poly.pdbx_strand_id
1 'polypeptide(L)'
;MSTKYRKQQETGQFPANFLGHYYDVYCLLDQTDVQAFIGTDAYRTHKDRRFPKLDNRDISSNPAFSLSDPDTFGLYERAYERTAALYYHGRPTLKELLARIASNAERL
;
A
#
# COMPACT_ATOMS: atom_id res chain seq x y z
N MET A 1 -3.43 -4.47 0.14
CA MET A 1 -3.75 -3.24 -0.63
C MET A 1 -4.28 -3.58 -2.02
N SER A 2 -3.58 -4.38 -2.84
CA SER A 2 -4.00 -4.71 -4.21
C SER A 2 -5.45 -5.20 -4.37
N THR A 3 -5.92 -6.13 -3.53
CA THR A 3 -7.31 -6.62 -3.63
C THR A 3 -8.33 -5.53 -3.34
N LYS A 4 -8.05 -4.65 -2.37
CA LYS A 4 -8.93 -3.53 -2.01
C LYS A 4 -8.91 -2.45 -3.09
N TYR A 5 -7.75 -2.22 -3.71
CA TYR A 5 -7.61 -1.35 -4.88
C TYR A 5 -8.49 -1.87 -6.02
N ARG A 6 -8.30 -3.13 -6.44
CA ARG A 6 -9.09 -3.73 -7.52
C ARG A 6 -10.59 -3.66 -7.25
N LYS A 7 -11.04 -4.01 -6.03
CA LYS A 7 -12.45 -3.89 -5.65
C LYS A 7 -12.97 -2.44 -5.68
N GLN A 8 -12.14 -1.47 -5.27
CA GLN A 8 -12.50 -0.05 -5.35
C GLN A 8 -12.63 0.40 -6.79
N GLN A 9 -11.76 -0.08 -7.70
CA GLN A 9 -11.86 0.21 -9.13
C GLN A 9 -13.11 -0.43 -9.76
N GLU A 10 -13.46 -1.66 -9.35
CA GLU A 10 -14.66 -2.37 -9.83
C GLU A 10 -15.98 -1.74 -9.35
N THR A 11 -16.01 -1.20 -8.13
CA THR A 11 -17.26 -0.76 -7.47
C THR A 11 -17.38 0.75 -7.25
N GLY A 12 -16.28 1.49 -7.41
CA GLY A 12 -16.16 2.90 -7.02
C GLY A 12 -16.13 3.15 -5.49
N GLN A 13 -16.45 2.15 -4.68
CA GLN A 13 -16.59 2.29 -3.23
C GLN A 13 -15.30 1.92 -2.50
N PHE A 14 -14.93 2.71 -1.48
CA PHE A 14 -13.80 2.41 -0.62
C PHE A 14 -14.13 1.26 0.34
N PRO A 15 -13.39 0.13 0.31
CA PRO A 15 -13.53 -0.89 1.34
C PRO A 15 -13.16 -0.34 2.73
N ALA A 16 -13.77 -0.90 3.76
CA ALA A 16 -13.51 -0.50 5.15
C ALA A 16 -12.01 -0.58 5.48
N ASN A 17 -11.51 0.46 6.17
CA ASN A 17 -10.10 0.63 6.54
C ASN A 17 -9.12 0.31 5.38
N PHE A 18 -9.44 0.73 4.16
CA PHE A 18 -8.53 0.51 3.02
C PHE A 18 -7.28 1.39 3.15
N LEU A 19 -7.49 2.70 3.30
CA LEU A 19 -6.39 3.67 3.27
C LEU A 19 -5.48 3.60 4.51
N GLY A 20 -5.97 3.06 5.63
CA GLY A 20 -5.13 2.76 6.79
C GLY A 20 -4.01 1.76 6.48
N HIS A 21 -4.22 0.84 5.53
CA HIS A 21 -3.18 -0.14 5.19
C HIS A 21 -1.94 0.44 4.52
N TYR A 22 -2.05 1.56 3.82
CA TYR A 22 -0.86 2.25 3.31
C TYR A 22 0.00 2.73 4.49
N TYR A 23 -0.64 3.23 5.54
CA TYR A 23 0.03 3.68 6.75
C TYR A 23 0.63 2.50 7.51
N ASP A 24 -0.11 1.40 7.67
CA ASP A 24 0.39 0.18 8.32
C ASP A 24 1.68 -0.31 7.64
N VAL A 25 1.69 -0.40 6.30
CA VAL A 25 2.88 -0.82 5.54
C VAL A 25 4.02 0.20 5.68
N TYR A 26 3.73 1.49 5.64
CA TYR A 26 4.74 2.53 5.84
C TYR A 26 5.44 2.40 7.21
N CYS A 27 4.68 2.14 8.28
CA CYS A 27 5.22 1.92 9.62
C CYS A 27 6.04 0.63 9.69
N LEU A 28 5.56 -0.46 9.08
CA LEU A 28 6.29 -1.72 9.02
C LEU A 28 7.63 -1.56 8.29
N LEU A 29 7.66 -0.79 7.21
CA LEU A 29 8.89 -0.50 6.46
C LEU A 29 9.91 0.34 7.24
N ASP A 30 9.55 0.92 8.38
CA ASP A 30 10.48 1.59 9.29
C ASP A 30 11.21 0.61 10.23
N GLN A 31 10.65 -0.60 10.40
CA GLN A 31 11.16 -1.58 11.35
C GLN A 31 12.33 -2.36 10.77
N THR A 32 13.42 -2.49 11.55
CA THR A 32 14.65 -3.14 11.10
C THR A 32 14.48 -4.63 10.82
N ASP A 33 13.64 -5.32 11.59
CA ASP A 33 13.33 -6.74 11.40
C ASP A 33 12.53 -6.99 10.11
N VAL A 34 11.55 -6.14 9.81
CA VAL A 34 10.81 -6.16 8.54
C VAL A 34 11.76 -5.88 7.39
N GLN A 35 12.63 -4.88 7.52
CA GLN A 35 13.66 -4.59 6.54
C GLN A 35 14.59 -5.79 6.34
N ALA A 36 15.02 -6.50 7.39
CA ALA A 36 15.83 -7.70 7.24
C ALA A 36 15.06 -8.88 6.59
N PHE A 37 13.74 -8.92 6.75
CA PHE A 37 12.90 -10.01 6.27
C PHE A 37 12.48 -9.89 4.80
N ILE A 38 12.12 -8.69 4.32
CA ILE A 38 11.69 -8.49 2.93
C ILE A 38 12.84 -8.75 1.95
N GLY A 39 12.52 -9.31 0.78
CA GLY A 39 13.50 -9.73 -0.22
C GLY A 39 14.18 -11.08 0.05
N THR A 40 13.97 -11.70 1.22
CA THR A 40 14.44 -13.07 1.50
C THR A 40 13.62 -14.12 0.76
N ASP A 41 14.16 -15.33 0.60
CA ASP A 41 13.42 -16.45 -0.02
C ASP A 41 12.23 -16.90 0.83
N ALA A 42 12.33 -16.79 2.15
CA ALA A 42 11.21 -17.04 3.07
C ALA A 42 10.07 -16.05 2.82
N TYR A 43 10.40 -14.76 2.65
CA TYR A 43 9.42 -13.74 2.27
C TYR A 43 8.78 -14.03 0.91
N ARG A 44 9.58 -14.30 -0.12
CA ARG A 44 9.09 -14.61 -1.47
C ARG A 44 8.15 -15.82 -1.47
N THR A 45 8.53 -16.90 -0.79
CA THR A 45 7.69 -18.11 -0.62
C THR A 45 6.37 -17.79 0.08
N HIS A 46 6.43 -16.99 1.16
CA HIS A 46 5.23 -16.57 1.86
C HIS A 46 4.32 -15.72 0.96
N LYS A 47 4.90 -14.76 0.23
CA LYS A 47 4.22 -13.89 -0.72
C LYS A 47 3.53 -14.71 -1.80
N ASP A 48 4.22 -15.64 -2.45
CA ASP A 48 3.65 -16.48 -3.50
C ASP A 48 2.45 -17.30 -3.04
N ARG A 49 2.48 -17.76 -1.78
CA ARG A 49 1.36 -18.53 -1.20
C ARG A 49 0.16 -17.65 -0.83
N ARG A 50 0.38 -16.40 -0.43
CA ARG A 50 -0.65 -15.55 0.19
C ARG A 50 -1.16 -14.43 -0.72
N PHE A 51 -0.38 -14.02 -1.72
CA PHE A 51 -0.79 -12.97 -2.64
C PHE A 51 -1.89 -13.50 -3.56
N PRO A 52 -3.06 -12.84 -3.66
CA PRO A 52 -4.15 -13.31 -4.50
C PRO A 52 -3.74 -13.39 -5.97
N LYS A 53 -4.12 -14.48 -6.66
CA LYS A 53 -3.76 -14.71 -8.07
C LYS A 53 -4.32 -13.67 -9.05
N LEU A 54 -5.41 -13.01 -8.68
CA LEU A 54 -6.07 -11.98 -9.49
C LEU A 54 -5.37 -10.61 -9.42
N ASP A 55 -4.39 -10.46 -8.53
CA ASP A 55 -3.74 -9.19 -8.25
C ASP A 55 -2.28 -9.24 -8.74
N ASN A 56 -1.75 -8.12 -9.24
CA ASN A 56 -0.35 -8.05 -9.69
C ASN A 56 0.59 -8.19 -8.48
N ARG A 57 1.39 -9.26 -8.42
CA ARG A 57 2.30 -9.48 -7.29
C ARG A 57 3.56 -8.64 -7.36
N ASP A 58 3.95 -8.17 -8.54
CA ASP A 58 5.11 -7.30 -8.68
C ASP A 58 4.72 -5.90 -8.22
N ILE A 59 5.27 -5.49 -7.08
CA ILE A 59 4.90 -4.23 -6.41
C ILE A 59 5.37 -3.04 -7.24
N SER A 60 6.46 -3.19 -7.99
CA SER A 60 7.00 -2.12 -8.84
C SER A 60 6.06 -1.74 -10.00
N SER A 61 5.28 -2.72 -10.49
CA SER A 61 4.32 -2.55 -11.59
C SER A 61 2.86 -2.63 -11.14
N ASN A 62 2.60 -2.73 -9.83
CA ASN A 62 1.24 -2.82 -9.32
C ASN A 62 0.65 -1.40 -9.10
N PRO A 63 -0.44 -1.05 -9.81
CA PRO A 63 -1.02 0.29 -9.74
C PRO A 63 -1.53 0.66 -8.35
N ALA A 64 -1.85 -0.31 -7.49
CA ALA A 64 -2.24 -0.09 -6.10
C ALA A 64 -1.11 0.50 -5.23
N PHE A 65 0.12 0.57 -5.74
CA PHE A 65 1.29 1.04 -5.01
C PHE A 65 1.96 2.26 -5.67
N SER A 66 1.70 2.49 -6.96
CA SER A 66 2.15 3.70 -7.64
C SER A 66 1.09 4.81 -7.65
N LEU A 67 -0.21 4.43 -7.71
CA LEU A 67 -1.33 5.34 -7.95
C LEU A 67 -1.02 6.38 -9.04
N SER A 68 -0.46 5.93 -10.15
CA SER A 68 0.08 6.80 -11.21
C SER A 68 -0.98 7.63 -11.94
N ASP A 69 -2.24 7.21 -11.93
CA ASP A 69 -3.36 7.95 -12.49
C ASP A 69 -3.72 9.16 -11.59
N PRO A 70 -3.65 10.42 -12.09
CA PRO A 70 -3.86 11.60 -11.27
C PRO A 70 -5.25 11.69 -10.62
N ASP A 71 -6.30 11.25 -11.32
CA ASP A 71 -7.66 11.29 -10.81
C ASP A 71 -7.84 10.29 -9.66
N THR A 72 -7.30 9.08 -9.83
CA THR A 72 -7.26 8.06 -8.78
C THR A 72 -6.43 8.51 -7.58
N PHE A 73 -5.25 9.10 -7.82
CA PHE A 73 -4.42 9.64 -6.74
C PHE A 73 -5.19 10.72 -5.95
N GLY A 74 -5.79 11.69 -6.63
CA GLY A 74 -6.54 12.76 -5.99
C GLY A 74 -7.76 12.24 -5.22
N LEU A 75 -8.44 11.21 -5.73
CA LEU A 75 -9.54 10.55 -5.01
C LEU A 75 -9.05 9.92 -3.70
N TYR A 76 -7.93 9.20 -3.75
CA TYR A 76 -7.37 8.49 -2.60
C TYR A 76 -6.81 9.47 -1.58
N GLU A 77 -6.13 10.53 -2.02
CA GLU A 77 -5.59 11.57 -1.17
C GLU A 77 -6.70 12.27 -0.38
N ARG A 78 -7.78 12.71 -1.06
CA ARG A 78 -8.94 13.31 -0.38
C ARG A 78 -9.59 12.35 0.62
N ALA A 79 -9.72 11.08 0.26
CA ALA A 79 -10.29 10.07 1.16
C ALA A 79 -9.37 9.78 2.36
N TYR A 80 -8.05 9.83 2.17
CA TYR A 80 -7.03 9.64 3.19
C TYR A 80 -7.02 10.80 4.18
N GLU A 81 -7.06 12.04 3.69
CA GLU A 81 -7.16 13.28 4.47
C GLU A 81 -8.39 13.28 5.38
N ARG A 82 -9.55 12.80 4.90
CA ARG A 82 -10.76 12.68 5.72
C ARG A 82 -10.60 11.75 6.94
N THR A 83 -9.63 10.84 6.90
CA THR A 83 -9.31 9.93 8.01
C THR A 83 -8.20 10.48 8.92
N ALA A 84 -7.64 11.66 8.63
CA ALA A 84 -6.49 12.22 9.34
C ALA A 84 -6.76 12.50 10.83
N ALA A 85 -7.99 12.89 11.19
CA ALA A 85 -8.37 13.16 12.58
C ALA A 85 -8.25 11.95 13.53
N LEU A 86 -8.06 10.74 12.98
CA LEU A 86 -7.90 9.51 13.76
C LEU A 86 -6.45 9.28 14.24
N TYR A 87 -5.50 10.12 13.85
CA TYR A 87 -4.07 9.94 14.15
C TYR A 87 -3.58 10.99 15.16
N TYR A 88 -2.99 10.53 16.28
CA TYR A 88 -2.54 11.38 17.40
C TYR A 88 -1.25 12.18 17.13
N HIS A 89 -0.48 11.78 16.12
CA HIS A 89 0.74 12.48 15.67
C HIS A 89 0.61 12.76 14.19
N GLY A 90 1.15 13.90 13.74
CA GLY A 90 1.12 14.32 12.33
C GLY A 90 1.42 13.14 11.41
N ARG A 91 0.42 12.77 10.62
CA ARG A 91 0.49 11.60 9.75
C ARG A 91 1.20 12.00 8.45
N PRO A 92 2.08 11.14 7.89
CA PRO A 92 2.62 11.39 6.56
C PRO A 92 1.50 11.50 5.53
N THR A 93 1.71 12.34 4.53
CA THR A 93 0.85 12.45 3.35
C THR A 93 0.78 11.12 2.60
N LEU A 94 -0.29 10.91 1.82
CA LEU A 94 -0.39 9.72 0.96
C LEU A 94 0.84 9.60 0.04
N LYS A 95 1.33 10.73 -0.47
CA LYS A 95 2.54 10.79 -1.30
C LYS A 95 3.77 10.25 -0.58
N GLU A 96 3.99 10.63 0.67
CA GLU A 96 5.12 10.13 1.47
C GLU A 96 4.99 8.64 1.77
N LEU A 97 3.77 8.16 2.01
CA LEU A 97 3.53 6.72 2.17
C LEU A 97 3.94 5.95 0.92
N LEU A 98 3.45 6.38 -0.26
CA LEU A 98 3.74 5.73 -1.52
C LEU A 98 5.23 5.82 -1.87
N ALA A 99 5.89 6.94 -1.57
CA ALA A 99 7.32 7.11 -1.83
C ALA A 99 8.17 6.08 -1.06
N ARG A 100 7.87 5.85 0.22
CA ARG A 100 8.57 4.82 1.02
C ARG A 100 8.26 3.40 0.53
N ILE A 101 7.03 3.14 0.11
CA ILE A 101 6.68 1.82 -0.43
C ILE A 101 7.40 1.59 -1.76
N ALA A 102 7.43 2.59 -2.64
CA ALA A 102 8.13 2.56 -3.92
C ALA A 102 9.64 2.30 -3.74
N SER A 103 10.28 2.94 -2.75
CA SER A 103 11.71 2.71 -2.47
C SER A 103 12.04 1.29 -2.01
N ASN A 104 11.03 0.51 -1.63
CA ASN A 104 11.18 -0.89 -1.20
C ASN A 104 10.52 -1.87 -2.19
N ALA A 105 9.95 -1.40 -3.31
CA ALA A 105 9.06 -2.19 -4.17
C ALA A 105 9.73 -3.44 -4.76
N GLU A 106 11.02 -3.39 -5.10
CA GLU A 106 11.74 -4.55 -5.64
C GLU A 106 11.92 -5.69 -4.62
N ARG A 107 11.92 -5.35 -3.33
CA ARG A 107 12.11 -6.30 -2.22
C ARG A 107 10.79 -6.80 -1.66
N LEU A 108 9.72 -6.03 -1.87
CA LEU A 108 8.35 -6.34 -1.48
C LEU A 108 7.66 -7.26 -2.49
#